data_AF-A0A3B9XGS2-F1
#
_entry.id   AF-A0A3B9XGS2-F1
#
_cell.length_a   1.000
_cell.length_b   1.000
_cell.length_c   1.000
_cell.angle_alpha   90.00
_cell.angle_beta   90.00
_cell.angle_gamma   90.00
#
_symmetry.space_group_name_H-M   'P 1'
#
loop_
_entity.id
_entity.type
_entity.pdbx_description
1 polymer ?
#
loop_
_entity_poly.entity_id
_entity_poly.type
_entity_poly.pdbx_seq_one_letter_code
_entity_poly.pdbx_strand_id
1 'polypeptide(L)'
;MGAYNAVSRTVDQLILATQNGNEKVIQALSLVLTPRYPSQLFQAVLEGLLVFFALVWVWRKPQKMGVVSGWFGALYCVARIIGEQFRLPDAHIGYQLFGLTRGQWLSIAMLVVAVGYLVYAYRRTGPKIGGWASHTEL
;
A
#
# COMPACT_ATOMS: atom_id res chain seq x y z
N MET A 1 -22.42 16.19 -33.77
CA MET A 1 -22.32 14.72 -33.96
C MET A 1 -21.16 14.29 -34.87
N GLY A 2 -20.82 14.99 -35.96
CA GLY A 2 -19.73 14.57 -36.88
C GLY A 2 -18.32 14.55 -36.29
N ALA A 3 -17.94 15.55 -35.49
CA ALA A 3 -16.59 15.63 -34.90
C ALA A 3 -16.31 14.55 -33.84
N TYR A 4 -17.28 14.23 -32.98
CA TYR A 4 -17.18 13.13 -32.02
C TYR A 4 -16.94 11.78 -32.71
N ASN A 5 -17.67 11.54 -33.81
CA ASN A 5 -17.52 10.33 -34.62
C ASN A 5 -16.17 10.25 -35.37
N ALA A 6 -15.54 11.39 -35.66
CA ALA A 6 -14.21 11.42 -36.30
C ALA A 6 -13.10 11.17 -35.27
N VAL A 7 -13.23 11.74 -34.07
CA VAL A 7 -12.30 11.52 -32.96
C VAL A 7 -12.33 10.06 -32.51
N SER A 8 -13.53 9.47 -32.30
CA SER A 8 -13.64 8.07 -31.88
C SER A 8 -13.00 7.10 -32.88
N ARG A 9 -13.27 7.28 -34.18
CA ARG A 9 -12.63 6.47 -35.24
C ARG A 9 -11.11 6.57 -35.24
N THR A 10 -10.58 7.76 -34.98
CA THR A 10 -9.12 7.97 -34.94
C THR A 10 -8.51 7.25 -33.74
N VAL A 11 -9.18 7.29 -32.57
CA VAL A 11 -8.78 6.52 -31.38
C VAL A 11 -8.85 5.02 -31.65
N ASP A 12 -9.93 4.53 -32.28
CA ASP A 12 -10.08 3.11 -32.61
C ASP A 12 -8.98 2.63 -33.57
N GLN A 13 -8.62 3.44 -34.58
CA GLN A 13 -7.53 3.13 -35.51
C GLN A 13 -6.16 3.09 -34.80
N LEU A 14 -5.92 3.97 -33.84
CA LEU A 14 -4.69 3.95 -33.03
C LEU A 14 -4.64 2.70 -32.12
N ILE A 15 -5.77 2.31 -31.54
CA ILE A 15 -5.88 1.08 -30.74
C ILE A 15 -5.59 -0.14 -31.61
N LEU A 16 -6.24 -0.26 -32.77
CA LEU A 16 -6.05 -1.38 -33.69
C LEU A 16 -4.62 -1.44 -34.24
N ALA A 17 -4.03 -0.29 -34.60
CA ALA A 17 -2.64 -0.24 -35.06
C ALA A 17 -1.64 -0.64 -33.96
N THR A 18 -1.93 -0.30 -32.70
CA THR A 18 -1.13 -0.73 -31.54
C THR A 18 -1.27 -2.22 -31.29
N GLN A 19 -2.48 -2.77 -31.34
CA GLN A 19 -2.75 -4.20 -31.15
C GLN A 19 -2.12 -5.07 -32.25
N ASN A 20 -2.06 -4.56 -33.48
CA ASN A 20 -1.42 -5.22 -34.62
C ASN A 20 0.12 -5.12 -34.63
N GLY A 21 0.74 -4.55 -33.59
CA GLY A 21 2.20 -4.48 -33.45
C GLY A 21 2.89 -3.43 -34.32
N ASN A 22 2.19 -2.36 -34.73
CA ASN A 22 2.81 -1.31 -35.54
C ASN A 22 3.81 -0.49 -34.69
N GLU A 23 5.10 -0.79 -34.84
CA GLU A 23 6.19 -0.20 -34.07
C GLU A 23 6.25 1.33 -34.12
N LYS A 24 5.86 1.94 -35.26
CA LYS A 24 5.85 3.40 -35.42
C LYS A 24 4.79 4.06 -34.55
N VAL A 25 3.61 3.44 -34.48
CA VAL A 25 2.50 3.92 -33.64
C VAL A 25 2.82 3.68 -32.17
N ILE A 26 3.41 2.52 -31.84
CA ILE A 26 3.87 2.20 -30.48
C ILE A 26 4.94 3.19 -30.00
N GLN A 27 5.94 3.52 -30.83
CA GLN A 27 6.95 4.53 -30.48
C GLN A 27 6.33 5.92 -30.30
N ALA A 28 5.45 6.35 -31.20
CA ALA A 28 4.76 7.63 -31.08
C ALA A 28 3.89 7.72 -29.81
N LEU A 29 3.19 6.63 -29.47
CA LEU A 29 2.38 6.52 -28.26
C LEU A 29 3.23 6.43 -26.99
N SER A 30 4.40 5.78 -27.03
CA SER A 30 5.30 5.64 -25.87
C SER A 30 5.82 6.99 -25.34
N LEU A 31 5.89 8.01 -26.20
CA LEU A 31 6.25 9.38 -25.81
C LEU A 31 5.16 10.05 -24.95
N VAL A 32 3.91 9.59 -25.05
CA VAL A 32 2.75 10.16 -24.37
C VAL A 32 2.24 9.24 -23.24
N LEU A 33 2.39 7.93 -23.40
CA LEU A 33 1.98 6.89 -22.47
C LEU A 33 3.20 6.36 -21.72
N THR A 34 3.43 6.87 -20.51
CA THR A 34 4.45 6.31 -19.62
C THR A 34 3.93 5.01 -19.01
N PRO A 35 4.62 3.86 -19.18
CA PRO A 35 4.27 2.62 -18.49
C PRO A 35 4.27 2.85 -16.98
N ARG A 36 3.15 2.56 -16.31
CA ARG A 36 3.02 2.73 -14.85
C ARG A 36 3.06 1.38 -14.15
N TYR A 37 3.81 1.31 -13.06
CA TYR A 37 3.77 0.15 -12.16
C TYR A 37 2.38 0.02 -11.53
N PRO A 38 1.83 -1.20 -11.38
CA PRO A 38 0.53 -1.44 -10.76
C PRO A 38 0.62 -1.30 -9.23
N SER A 39 0.91 -0.09 -8.73
CA SER A 39 1.14 0.20 -7.31
C SER A 39 -0.02 -0.20 -6.40
N GLN A 40 -1.24 -0.28 -6.94
CA GLN A 40 -2.43 -0.71 -6.21
C GLN A 40 -2.34 -2.17 -5.75
N LEU A 41 -1.80 -3.07 -6.58
CA LEU A 41 -1.64 -4.47 -6.20
C LEU A 41 -0.60 -4.61 -5.09
N PHE A 42 0.52 -3.87 -5.19
CA PHE A 42 1.52 -3.83 -4.13
C PHE A 42 0.95 -3.30 -2.81
N GLN A 43 0.14 -2.24 -2.86
CA GLN A 43 -0.53 -1.70 -1.66
C GLN A 43 -1.54 -2.69 -1.07
N ALA A 44 -2.35 -3.34 -1.90
CA ALA A 44 -3.31 -4.35 -1.42
C ALA A 44 -2.62 -5.54 -0.74
N VAL A 45 -1.47 -5.98 -1.28
CA VAL A 45 -0.69 -7.06 -0.69
C VAL A 45 0.01 -6.61 0.60
N LEU A 46 0.67 -5.45 0.60
CA LEU A 46 1.44 -4.97 1.75
C LEU A 46 0.55 -4.45 2.89
N GLU A 47 -0.37 -3.53 2.60
CA GLU A 47 -1.22 -2.91 3.63
C GLU A 47 -2.40 -3.80 4.02
N GLY A 48 -2.84 -4.70 3.11
CA GLY A 48 -3.96 -5.62 3.34
C GLY A 48 -3.51 -7.01 3.79
N LEU A 49 -3.08 -7.85 2.84
CA LEU A 49 -2.83 -9.27 3.11
C LEU A 49 -1.72 -9.50 4.14
N LEU A 50 -0.58 -8.83 3.99
CA LEU A 50 0.57 -9.01 4.88
C LEU A 50 0.23 -8.57 6.31
N VAL A 51 -0.37 -7.39 6.47
CA VAL A 51 -0.81 -6.89 7.79
C VAL A 51 -1.85 -7.83 8.39
N PHE A 52 -2.83 -8.30 7.60
CA PHE A 52 -3.86 -9.22 8.05
C PHE A 52 -3.26 -10.53 8.59
N PHE A 53 -2.41 -11.21 7.81
CA PHE A 53 -1.80 -12.46 8.25
C PHE A 53 -0.89 -12.28 9.46
N ALA A 54 -0.13 -11.18 9.53
CA ALA A 54 0.70 -10.85 10.69
C ALA A 54 -0.16 -10.64 11.95
N LEU A 55 -1.32 -10.00 11.82
CA LEU A 55 -2.23 -9.81 12.96
C LEU A 55 -2.91 -11.11 13.40
N VAL A 56 -3.34 -11.94 12.44
CA VAL A 56 -3.87 -13.28 12.75
C VAL A 56 -2.82 -14.10 13.49
N TRP A 57 -1.55 -14.00 13.08
CA TRP A 57 -0.44 -14.66 13.77
C TRP A 57 -0.23 -14.14 15.19
N VAL A 58 -0.26 -12.82 15.40
CA VAL A 58 -0.15 -12.20 16.73
C VAL A 58 -1.33 -12.60 17.63
N TRP A 59 -2.54 -12.64 17.08
CA TRP A 59 -3.77 -13.02 17.78
C TRP A 59 -3.91 -14.53 18.00
N ARG A 60 -2.99 -15.36 17.50
CA ARG A 60 -3.00 -16.81 17.75
C ARG A 60 -2.99 -17.15 19.24
N LYS A 61 -2.27 -16.38 20.05
CA LYS A 61 -2.21 -16.53 21.51
C LYS A 61 -3.07 -15.46 22.19
N PRO A 62 -3.59 -15.71 23.40
CA PRO A 62 -4.29 -14.68 24.18
C PRO A 62 -3.41 -13.44 24.35
N GLN A 63 -3.94 -12.26 23.99
CA GLN A 63 -3.24 -10.98 24.08
C GLN A 63 -3.93 -10.04 25.05
N LYS A 64 -3.18 -9.07 25.59
CA LYS A 64 -3.77 -7.97 26.36
C LYS A 64 -4.54 -7.03 25.44
N MET A 65 -5.55 -6.35 25.98
CA MET A 65 -6.28 -5.30 25.27
C MET A 65 -5.31 -4.24 24.71
N GLY A 66 -5.53 -3.83 23.46
CA GLY A 66 -4.71 -2.82 22.78
C GLY A 66 -3.43 -3.34 22.12
N VAL A 67 -2.94 -4.54 22.45
CA VAL A 67 -1.72 -5.10 21.83
C VAL A 67 -1.91 -5.35 20.34
N VAL A 68 -3.03 -5.97 19.94
CA VAL A 68 -3.32 -6.24 18.53
C VAL A 68 -3.47 -4.94 17.72
N SER A 69 -4.15 -3.94 18.28
CA SER A 69 -4.28 -2.61 17.65
C SER A 69 -2.94 -1.87 17.52
N GLY A 70 -2.06 -2.01 18.52
CA GLY A 70 -0.70 -1.45 18.44
C GLY A 70 0.15 -2.13 17.37
N TRP A 71 0.03 -3.47 17.25
CA TRP A 71 0.65 -4.20 16.15
C TRP A 71 0.10 -3.79 14.79
N PHE A 72 -1.21 -3.57 14.67
CA PHE A 72 -1.81 -3.09 13.41
C PHE A 72 -1.17 -1.76 13.00
N GLY A 73 -1.12 -0.79 13.92
CA GLY A 73 -0.53 0.52 13.63
C GLY A 73 0.95 0.42 13.23
N ALA A 74 1.75 -0.36 13.96
CA ALA A 74 3.17 -0.51 13.67
C ALA A 74 3.42 -1.19 12.32
N LEU A 75 2.74 -2.31 12.05
CA LEU A 75 2.88 -3.06 10.80
C LEU A 75 2.38 -2.24 9.60
N TYR A 76 1.26 -1.54 9.76
CA TYR A 76 0.71 -0.66 8.73
C TYR A 76 1.69 0.45 8.34
N CYS A 77 2.30 1.12 9.33
CA CYS A 77 3.30 2.17 9.05
C CYS A 77 4.51 1.63 8.28
N VAL A 78 5.03 0.46 8.67
CA VAL A 78 6.16 -0.17 7.98
C VAL A 78 5.78 -0.55 6.56
N ALA A 79 4.64 -1.21 6.37
CA ALA A 79 4.11 -1.56 5.06
C ALA A 79 3.94 -0.33 4.16
N ARG A 80 3.47 0.79 4.73
CA ARG A 80 3.30 2.06 4.02
C ARG A 80 4.61 2.69 3.59
N ILE A 81 5.63 2.71 4.48
CA ILE A 81 6.96 3.24 4.14
C ILE A 81 7.58 2.45 2.98
N ILE A 82 7.41 1.12 2.97
CA ILE A 82 7.89 0.25 1.89
C ILE A 82 7.07 0.48 0.62
N GLY A 83 5.73 0.49 0.72
CA GLY A 83 4.83 0.67 -0.42
C GLY A 83 4.99 2.00 -1.13
N GLU A 84 5.37 3.05 -0.40
CA GLU A 84 5.65 4.38 -0.93
C GLU A 84 6.85 4.40 -1.89
N GLN A 85 7.81 3.46 -1.76
CA GLN A 85 8.93 3.34 -2.72
C GLN A 85 8.49 2.92 -4.12
N PHE A 86 7.33 2.27 -4.23
CA PHE A 86 6.74 1.86 -5.50
C PHE A 86 5.75 2.89 -6.07
N ARG A 87 5.56 4.02 -5.37
CA ARG A 87 4.76 5.15 -5.86
C ARG A 87 5.68 6.18 -6.50
N LEU A 88 5.21 6.83 -7.55
CA LEU A 88 5.88 8.04 -8.02
C LEU A 88 5.66 9.15 -6.99
N PRO A 89 6.73 9.86 -6.56
CA PRO A 89 6.57 11.06 -5.75
C PRO A 89 5.82 12.12 -6.56
N ASP A 90 4.90 12.83 -5.92
CA ASP A 90 4.15 13.89 -6.58
C ASP A 90 5.12 14.95 -7.14
N ALA A 91 5.01 15.23 -8.45
CA ALA A 91 5.92 16.08 -9.20
C ALA A 91 6.08 17.51 -8.64
N HIS A 92 5.07 18.01 -7.92
CA HIS A 92 5.05 19.35 -7.33
C HIS A 92 5.72 19.45 -5.97
N ILE A 93 6.01 18.30 -5.35
CA ILE A 93 6.40 18.20 -3.95
C ILE A 93 7.84 17.71 -3.83
N GLY A 94 8.25 16.84 -4.76
CA GLY A 94 9.59 16.25 -4.78
C GLY A 94 9.93 15.47 -3.51
N TYR A 95 11.20 15.14 -3.37
CA TYR A 95 11.73 14.60 -2.11
C TYR A 95 11.96 15.74 -1.11
N GLN A 96 11.61 15.48 0.15
CA GLN A 96 11.82 16.42 1.25
C GLN A 96 13.13 16.10 1.99
N LEU A 97 13.32 16.68 3.17
CA LEU A 97 14.50 16.46 4.02
C LEU A 97 14.85 14.96 4.12
N PHE A 98 16.14 14.63 3.98
CA PHE A 98 16.70 13.27 3.90
C PHE A 98 16.31 12.43 2.67
N GLY A 99 15.76 13.04 1.62
CA GLY A 99 15.38 12.29 0.42
C GLY A 99 14.10 11.45 0.61
N LEU A 100 13.28 11.78 1.61
CA LEU A 100 12.04 11.07 1.93
C LEU A 100 10.82 11.77 1.32
N THR A 101 9.80 11.00 0.95
CA THR A 101 8.51 11.57 0.50
C THR A 101 7.68 12.07 1.68
N ARG A 102 6.68 12.92 1.42
CA ARG A 102 5.68 13.33 2.43
C ARG A 102 5.00 12.13 3.10
N GLY A 103 4.67 11.11 2.31
CA GLY A 103 4.04 9.89 2.79
C GLY A 103 4.91 9.14 3.80
N GLN A 104 6.24 9.11 3.58
CA GLN A 104 7.18 8.50 4.52
C GLN A 104 7.28 9.28 5.82
N TRP A 105 7.37 10.62 5.77
CA TRP A 105 7.41 11.44 6.99
C TRP A 105 6.18 11.24 7.88
N LEU A 106 4.98 11.25 7.30
CA LEU A 106 3.74 11.02 8.04
C LEU A 106 3.72 9.60 8.63
N SER A 107 4.19 8.61 7.88
CA SER A 107 4.25 7.22 8.32
C SER A 107 5.26 7.01 9.44
N ILE A 108 6.40 7.72 9.43
CA ILE A 108 7.40 7.68 10.50
C ILE A 108 6.82 8.28 11.79
N ALA A 109 6.18 9.45 11.70
CA ALA A 109 5.55 10.07 12.86
C ALA A 109 4.47 9.15 13.47
N MET A 110 3.63 8.54 12.63
CA MET A 110 2.62 7.59 13.06
C MET A 110 3.23 6.30 13.63
N LEU A 111 4.36 5.82 13.09
CA LEU A 111 5.08 4.65 13.60
C LEU A 111 5.55 4.88 15.04
N VAL A 112 6.10 6.06 15.33
CA VAL A 112 6.53 6.42 16.69
C VAL A 112 5.36 6.35 17.67
N VAL A 113 4.20 6.91 17.29
CA VAL A 113 2.99 6.86 18.11
C VAL A 113 2.49 5.42 18.28
N ALA A 114 2.46 4.63 17.21
CA ALA A 114 2.02 3.24 17.25
C ALA A 114 2.91 2.36 18.14
N VAL A 115 4.23 2.53 18.06
CA VAL A 115 5.19 1.82 18.92
C VAL A 115 5.04 2.26 20.37
N GLY A 116 4.90 3.57 20.63
CA GLY A 116 4.64 4.08 21.99
C GLY A 116 3.36 3.50 22.59
N TYR A 117 2.28 3.45 21.81
CA TYR A 117 1.02 2.83 22.21
C TYR A 117 1.17 1.32 22.44
N LEU A 118 1.92 0.61 21.59
CA LEU A 118 2.15 -0.82 21.75
C LEU A 118 2.93 -1.14 23.03
N VAL A 119 4.00 -0.38 23.31
CA VAL A 119 4.78 -0.51 24.55
C VAL A 119 3.88 -0.23 25.75
N TYR A 120 3.06 0.82 25.70
CA TYR A 120 2.08 1.12 26.74
C TYR A 120 1.09 -0.03 26.97
N ALA A 121 0.53 -0.60 25.91
CA ALA A 121 -0.39 -1.73 25.98
C ALA A 121 0.26 -2.98 26.61
N TYR A 122 1.53 -3.27 26.29
CA TYR A 122 2.26 -4.38 26.92
C TYR A 122 2.51 -4.17 28.41
N ARG A 123 2.74 -2.93 28.84
CA ARG A 123 3.02 -2.57 30.24
C ARG A 123 1.77 -2.56 31.12
N ARG A 124 0.57 -2.48 30.54
CA ARG A 124 -0.67 -2.58 31.33
C ARG A 124 -0.80 -3.95 31.99
N THR A 125 -1.15 -3.96 33.26
CA THR A 125 -1.61 -5.15 34.00
C THR A 125 -3.08 -5.36 33.68
N GLY A 126 -3.38 -6.37 32.89
CA GLY A 126 -4.74 -6.72 32.51
C GLY A 126 -4.81 -8.18 32.05
N PRO A 127 -6.00 -8.80 32.12
CA PRO A 127 -6.18 -10.17 31.66
C PRO A 127 -5.88 -10.26 30.17
N LYS A 128 -5.28 -11.39 29.77
CA LYS A 128 -5.14 -11.74 28.35
C LYS A 128 -6.48 -12.30 27.88
N ILE A 129 -6.95 -11.85 26.73
CA ILE A 129 -8.25 -12.22 26.16
C ILE A 129 -8.09 -12.74 24.73
N GLY A 130 -9.00 -13.64 24.34
CA GLY A 130 -9.04 -14.24 23.01
C GLY A 130 -7.91 -15.24 22.76
N GLY A 131 -7.57 -15.43 21.48
CA GLY A 131 -6.59 -16.44 21.06
C GLY A 131 -7.22 -17.78 20.78
N TRP A 132 -7.31 -18.14 19.51
CA TRP A 132 -7.95 -19.39 19.07
C TRP A 132 -7.15 -20.65 19.45
N ALA A 133 -5.84 -20.53 19.70
CA ALA A 133 -5.00 -21.64 20.13
C ALA A 133 -4.98 -21.87 21.66
N SER A 134 -5.91 -21.27 22.41
CA SER A 134 -5.96 -21.37 23.89
C SER A 134 -6.89 -22.45 24.43
N HIS A 135 -7.60 -23.18 23.57
CA HIS A 135 -8.57 -24.22 23.96
C HIS A 135 -8.07 -25.65 23.72
N THR A 136 -6.76 -25.88 23.72
CA THR A 136 -6.19 -27.22 23.52
C THR A 136 -5.56 -27.74 24.81
N GLU A 137 -6.39 -27.97 25.82
CA GLU A 137 -6.06 -28.93 26.89
C GLU A 137 -7.05 -30.10 26.76
N LEU A 138 -6.54 -31.21 26.23
CA LEU A 138 -7.15 -32.55 26.27
C LEU A 138 -6.47 -33.34 27.39
#